data_AF-A0A238YGG1-F1
#
_entry.id   AF-A0A238YGG1-F1
#
_cell.length_a   1.000
_cell.length_b   1.000
_cell.length_c   1.000
_cell.angle_alpha   90.00
_cell.angle_beta   90.00
_cell.angle_gamma   90.00
#
_symmetry.space_group_name_H-M   'P 1'
#
loop_
_entity.id
_entity.type
_entity.pdbx_description
1 polymer ?
#
loop_
_entity_poly.entity_id
_entity_poly.type
_entity_poly.pdbx_seq_one_letter_code
_entity_poly.pdbx_strand_id
1 'polypeptide(L)' 'MTATVPQSGGRLLTPGEVAELFRVDPKTVTRWAASGRIGSIRTPGGHRRFREAEVNELLAKLTSEAVE' A
#
# COMPACT_ATOMS: atom_id res chain seq x y z
N MET A 1 15.66 -6.26 -20.08
CA MET A 1 14.27 -6.10 -19.60
C MET A 1 14.05 -7.08 -18.47
N THR A 2 14.30 -6.69 -17.23
CA THR A 2 14.12 -7.53 -16.05
C THR A 2 12.71 -7.31 -15.51
N ALA A 3 11.82 -8.28 -15.69
CA ALA A 3 10.53 -8.29 -15.03
C ALA A 3 10.75 -8.67 -13.55
N THR A 4 10.63 -7.70 -12.65
CA THR A 4 10.64 -7.94 -11.21
C THR A 4 9.41 -8.77 -10.85
N VAL A 5 9.64 -10.04 -10.50
CA VAL A 5 8.60 -10.92 -9.96
C VAL A 5 8.22 -10.40 -8.57
N PRO A 6 6.94 -10.08 -8.28
CA PRO A 6 6.54 -9.64 -6.95
C PRO A 6 6.72 -10.80 -5.98
N GLN A 7 7.68 -10.66 -5.08
CA GLN A 7 8.02 -11.64 -4.06
C GLN A 7 6.77 -11.97 -3.22
N SER A 8 6.30 -13.21 -3.31
CA SER A 8 5.02 -13.63 -2.74
C SER A 8 5.04 -13.85 -1.21
N GLY A 9 6.13 -13.45 -0.54
CA GLY A 9 6.31 -13.52 0.92
C GLY A 9 6.70 -12.18 1.59
N GLY A 10 6.42 -11.05 0.94
CA GLY A 10 6.76 -9.73 1.47
C GLY A 10 5.96 -9.33 2.73
N ARG A 11 6.55 -8.49 3.57
CA ARG A 11 5.93 -7.95 4.80
C ARG A 11 4.58 -7.31 4.48
N LEU A 12 3.58 -7.60 5.31
CA LEU A 12 2.23 -7.07 5.20
C LEU A 12 1.96 -6.01 6.26
N LEU A 13 1.56 -4.83 5.80
CA LEU A 13 1.18 -3.70 6.63
C LEU A 13 -0.30 -3.72 6.96
N THR A 14 -0.64 -3.26 8.15
CA THR A 14 -2.00 -2.90 8.56
C THR A 14 -2.43 -1.56 7.95
N PRO A 15 -3.73 -1.23 7.93
CA PRO A 15 -4.19 0.09 7.49
C PRO A 15 -3.59 1.23 8.32
N GLY A 16 -3.31 1.00 9.61
CA GLY A 16 -2.69 1.96 10.50
C GLY A 16 -1.24 2.28 10.11
N GLU A 17 -0.43 1.26 9.90
CA GLU A 17 0.96 1.45 9.46
C GLU A 17 1.05 2.18 8.12
N VAL A 18 0.15 1.87 7.16
CA VAL A 18 0.10 2.59 5.88
C VAL A 18 -0.32 4.05 6.10
N ALA A 19 -1.30 4.30 6.97
CA ALA A 19 -1.75 5.65 7.31
C ALA A 19 -0.62 6.51 7.91
N GLU A 20 0.21 5.93 8.78
CA GLU A 20 1.37 6.62 9.36
C GLU A 20 2.39 7.02 8.29
N LEU A 21 2.65 6.15 7.32
CA LEU A 21 3.58 6.43 6.21
C LEU A 21 3.08 7.56 5.31
N PHE A 22 1.80 7.53 4.94
CA PHE A 22 1.19 8.56 4.08
C PHE A 22 0.72 9.81 4.84
N ARG A 23 0.84 9.82 6.18
CA ARG A 23 0.33 10.89 7.05
C ARG A 23 -1.17 11.18 6.85
N VAL A 24 -1.96 10.12 6.72
CA VAL A 24 -3.43 10.19 6.55
C VAL A 24 -4.15 9.37 7.61
N ASP A 25 -5.47 9.45 7.66
CA ASP A 25 -6.29 8.60 8.53
C ASP A 25 -6.43 7.15 7.99
N PRO A 26 -6.43 6.10 8.83
CA PRO A 26 -6.60 4.70 8.39
C PRO A 26 -7.90 4.42 7.60
N LYS A 27 -8.97 5.18 7.84
CA LYS A 27 -10.22 5.11 7.07
C LYS A 27 -10.00 5.57 5.62
N THR A 28 -9.12 6.55 5.41
CA THR A 28 -8.72 7.01 4.07
C THR A 28 -8.00 5.89 3.31
N VAL A 29 -7.06 5.19 3.96
CA VAL A 29 -6.38 4.02 3.37
C VAL A 29 -7.39 2.92 3.01
N THR A 30 -8.35 2.66 3.91
CA THR A 30 -9.42 1.68 3.65
C THR A 30 -10.28 2.08 2.45
N ARG A 31 -10.56 3.38 2.27
CA ARG A 31 -11.28 3.91 1.12
C ARG A 31 -10.48 3.76 -0.17
N TRP A 32 -9.18 4.04 -0.17
CA TRP A 32 -8.31 3.80 -1.33
C TRP A 32 -8.33 2.33 -1.75
N ALA A 33 -8.28 1.42 -0.79
CA ALA A 33 -8.35 -0.03 -1.02
C ALA A 33 -9.73 -0.47 -1.54
N ALA A 34 -10.81 0.21 -1.17
CA ALA A 34 -12.14 -0.05 -1.70
C ALA A 34 -12.29 0.49 -3.14
N SER A 35 -11.65 1.61 -3.46
CA SER A 35 -11.62 2.21 -4.79
C SER A 35 -10.58 1.60 -5.73
N GLY A 36 -9.80 0.60 -5.29
CA GLY A 36 -8.76 -0.04 -6.10
C GLY A 36 -7.51 0.81 -6.35
N ARG A 37 -7.33 1.91 -5.61
CA ARG A 37 -6.16 2.81 -5.74
C ARG A 37 -4.88 2.22 -5.14
N ILE A 38 -5.03 1.26 -4.23
CA ILE A 38 -3.95 0.50 -3.62
C ILE A 38 -4.41 -0.96 -3.48
N GLY A 39 -3.56 -1.89 -3.86
CA GLY A 39 -3.78 -3.33 -3.73
C GLY A 39 -3.95 -3.72 -2.27
N SER A 40 -4.92 -4.59 -1.98
CA SER A 40 -5.15 -5.08 -0.62
C SER A 40 -5.49 -6.56 -0.60
N ILE A 41 -4.98 -7.24 0.42
CA ILE A 41 -5.29 -8.62 0.75
C ILE A 41 -6.27 -8.60 1.91
N ARG A 42 -7.34 -9.40 1.83
CA ARG A 42 -8.25 -9.58 2.96
C ARG A 42 -7.89 -10.83 3.72
N THR A 43 -7.77 -10.69 5.03
CA THR A 43 -7.70 -11.82 5.95
C THR A 43 -9.07 -12.51 6.05
N PRO A 44 -9.15 -13.77 6.52
CA PRO A 44 -10.44 -14.44 6.76
C PRO A 44 -11.39 -13.65 7.68
N GLY A 45 -10.85 -12.86 8.63
CA GLY A 45 -11.62 -11.97 9.50
C GLY A 45 -12.05 -10.63 8.86
N GLY A 46 -11.79 -10.43 7.56
CA GLY A 46 -12.22 -9.23 6.83
C GLY A 46 -11.28 -8.02 6.95
N HIS A 47 -10.26 -8.07 7.82
CA HIS A 47 -9.26 -7.01 7.93
C HIS A 47 -8.39 -6.94 6.67
N ARG A 48 -8.08 -5.72 6.23
CA ARG A 48 -7.21 -5.47 5.09
C ARG A 48 -5.74 -5.48 5.49
N ARG A 49 -4.91 -5.98 4.59
CA ARG A 49 -3.46 -5.97 4.65
C ARG A 49 -2.90 -5.45 3.32
N PHE A 50 -1.77 -4.76 3.38
CA PHE A 50 -1.14 -4.11 2.24
C PHE A 50 0.28 -4.63 2.09
N ARG A 51 0.74 -4.84 0.85
CA ARG A 51 2.14 -5.24 0.64
C ARG A 51 3.04 -4.04 0.86
N GLU A 52 4.04 -4.19 1.72
CA GLU A 52 5.00 -3.11 2.01
C GLU A 52 5.70 -2.60 0.73
N ALA A 53 6.07 -3.52 -0.18
CA ALA A 53 6.69 -3.15 -1.45
C ALA A 53 5.83 -2.20 -2.30
N GLU A 54 4.52 -2.50 -2.43
CA GLU A 54 3.60 -1.67 -3.21
C GLU A 54 3.36 -0.31 -2.55
N VAL A 55 3.26 -0.29 -1.22
CA VAL A 55 3.14 0.95 -0.43
C VAL A 55 4.36 1.84 -0.65
N ASN A 56 5.56 1.27 -0.60
CA ASN A 56 6.81 2.00 -0.83
C ASN A 56 6.92 2.52 -2.27
N GLU A 57 6.51 1.74 -3.27
CA GLU A 57 6.45 2.19 -4.66
C GLU A 57 5.50 3.40 -4.85
N LEU A 58 4.35 3.40 -4.18
CA LEU A 58 3.41 4.54 -4.22
C LEU A 58 3.99 5.80 -3.56
N LEU A 59 4.68 5.66 -2.42
CA LEU A 59 5.37 6.78 -1.76
C LEU A 59 6.47 7.36 -2.64
N ALA A 60 7.23 6.51 -3.32
CA ALA A 60 8.28 6.93 -4.23
C ALA A 60 7.72 7.71 -5.43
N LYS A 61 6.59 7.25 -6.00
CA LYS A 61 5.90 7.96 -7.11
C LYS A 61 5.45 9.37 -6.72
N LEU A 62 4.78 9.50 -5.57
CA LEU A 62 4.33 10.80 -5.05
C LEU A 62 5.48 11.76 -4.76
N THR A 63 6.62 11.23 -4.32
CA THR A 63 7.81 12.06 -4.09
C THR A 63 8.45 12.50 -5.40
N SER A 64 8.48 11.62 -6.42
CA SER A 64 9.00 11.95 -7.75
C SER A 64 8.16 13.03 -8.44
N GLU A 65 6.83 12.96 -8.36
CA GLU A 65 5.93 13.96 -8.95
C GLU A 65 5.99 15.33 -8.24
N ALA A 66 6.47 15.38 -7.00
CA ALA A 66 6.62 16.66 -6.27
C ALA A 66 7.95 17.37 -6.55
N VAL A 67 8.90 16.70 -7.19
CA VAL A 67 10.25 17.21 -7.48
C VAL A 67 10.40 17.64 -8.95
N GLU A 68 9.43 17.31 -9.81
CA GLU A 68 9.35 17.71 -11.21
C GLU A 68 8.38 18.90 -11.39
#